data_AF-A0A2D5MUD6-F1
#
_entry.id   AF-A0A2D5MUD6-F1
#
_cell.length_a   1.000
_cell.length_b   1.000
_cell.length_c   1.000
_cell.angle_alpha   90.00
_cell.angle_beta   90.00
_cell.angle_gamma   90.00
#
_symmetry.space_group_name_H-M   'P 1'
#
loop_
_entity.id
_entity.type
_entity.pdbx_description
1 polymer ?
#
loop_
_entity_poly.entity_id
_entity_poly.type
_entity_poly.pdbx_seq_one_letter_code
_entity_poly.pdbx_strand_id
1 'polypeptide(L)'
;MSAQFYSLKAFKARVENLIEQQGEDAPCAGWIYTSEDVLTYDDNGDEVYQSDEVCQDVLTNLQDYDHIHSAIVDAIDTELGECL
;
A
#
# COMPACT_ATOMS: atom_id res chain seq x y z
N MET A 1 15.19 -7.23 7.64
CA MET A 1 13.85 -7.54 8.16
C MET A 1 13.25 -8.58 7.23
N SER A 2 12.51 -9.58 7.72
CA SER A 2 11.88 -10.56 6.82
C SER A 2 10.79 -9.83 6.03
N ALA A 3 10.95 -9.74 4.72
CA ALA A 3 9.98 -9.12 3.83
C ALA A 3 8.66 -9.91 3.95
N GLN A 4 7.69 -9.36 4.69
CA GLN A 4 6.47 -10.10 5.03
C GLN A 4 5.49 -10.00 3.85
N PHE A 5 5.31 -11.11 3.13
CA PHE A 5 4.25 -11.23 2.13
C PHE A 5 2.88 -10.96 2.79
N TYR A 6 2.22 -9.91 2.32
CA TYR A 6 0.91 -9.49 2.84
C TYR A 6 -0.18 -9.82 1.83
N SER A 7 -0.85 -10.96 2.04
CA SER A 7 -2.03 -11.30 1.22
C SER A 7 -3.21 -10.37 1.51
N LEU A 8 -4.13 -10.22 0.55
CA LEU A 8 -5.40 -9.51 0.75
C LEU A 8 -6.21 -10.07 1.94
N LYS A 9 -6.11 -11.37 2.22
CA LYS A 9 -6.75 -11.99 3.38
C LYS A 9 -6.14 -11.50 4.70
N ALA A 10 -4.82 -11.37 4.76
CA ALA A 10 -4.14 -10.80 5.93
C ALA A 10 -4.47 -9.31 6.10
N PHE A 11 -4.62 -8.58 5.00
CA PHE A 11 -5.07 -7.19 5.02
C PHE A 11 -6.50 -7.05 5.55
N LYS A 12 -7.44 -7.87 5.04
CA LYS A 12 -8.82 -7.93 5.56
C LYS A 12 -8.84 -8.16 7.07
N ALA A 13 -8.11 -9.16 7.56
CA ALA A 13 -8.06 -9.46 8.99
C ALA A 13 -7.45 -8.30 9.80
N ARG A 14 -6.49 -7.55 9.25
CA ARG A 14 -5.95 -6.34 9.89
C ARG A 14 -7.01 -5.25 9.99
N VAL A 15 -7.78 -5.00 8.93
CA VAL A 15 -8.86 -4.00 8.93
C VAL A 15 -9.96 -4.38 9.92
N GLU A 16 -10.38 -5.65 9.95
CA GLU A 16 -11.36 -6.16 10.92
C GLU A 16 -10.90 -5.90 12.37
N ASN A 17 -9.63 -6.20 12.70
CA ASN A 17 -9.07 -5.90 14.01
C ASN A 17 -9.05 -4.39 14.33
N LEU A 18 -8.77 -3.52 13.34
CA LEU A 18 -8.78 -2.07 13.54
C LEU A 18 -10.19 -1.55 13.81
N ILE A 19 -11.20 -2.09 13.12
CA ILE A 19 -12.62 -1.78 13.35
C ILE A 19 -13.01 -2.18 14.77
N GLU A 20 -12.64 -3.37 15.23
CA GLU A 20 -12.92 -3.81 16.61
C GLU A 20 -12.29 -2.89 17.67
N GLN A 21 -11.11 -2.33 17.39
CA GLN A 21 -10.36 -1.50 18.34
C GLN A 21 -10.77 -0.02 18.32
N GLN A 22 -11.10 0.51 17.14
CA GLN A 22 -11.29 1.96 16.92
C GLN A 22 -12.77 2.33 16.69
N GLY A 23 -13.62 1.34 16.40
CA GLY A 23 -15.02 1.53 16.03
C GLY A 23 -15.22 1.56 14.51
N GLU A 24 -16.44 1.23 14.07
CA GLU A 24 -16.81 1.15 12.63
C GLU A 24 -16.71 2.49 11.91
N ASP A 25 -16.94 3.60 12.61
CA ASP A 25 -16.93 4.96 12.04
C ASP A 25 -15.58 5.69 12.22
N ALA A 26 -14.52 4.97 12.61
CA ALA A 26 -13.21 5.58 12.80
C ALA A 26 -12.64 6.09 11.46
N PRO A 27 -12.12 7.34 11.39
CA PRO A 27 -11.52 7.86 10.18
C PRO A 27 -10.24 7.10 9.84
N CYS A 28 -10.10 6.66 8.58
CA CYS A 28 -8.89 5.99 8.12
C CYS A 28 -8.52 6.41 6.69
N ALA A 29 -7.23 6.43 6.40
CA ALA A 29 -6.68 6.51 5.06
C ALA A 29 -5.94 5.20 4.76
N GLY A 30 -6.11 4.67 3.54
CA GLY A 30 -5.52 3.40 3.15
C GLY A 30 -5.18 3.35 1.67
N TRP A 31 -4.02 2.78 1.36
CA TRP A 31 -3.54 2.52 0.01
C TRP A 31 -3.30 1.02 -0.15
N ILE A 32 -3.81 0.43 -1.23
CA ILE A 32 -3.70 -0.99 -1.52
C ILE A 32 -3.08 -1.11 -2.90
N TYR A 33 -1.94 -1.81 -2.97
CA TYR A 33 -1.28 -2.17 -4.23
C TYR A 33 -1.33 -3.69 -4.40
N THR A 34 -1.65 -4.12 -5.61
CA THR A 34 -1.86 -5.52 -5.98
C THR A 34 -1.06 -5.85 -7.24
N SER A 35 -1.17 -7.10 -7.72
CA SER A 35 -0.55 -7.50 -8.99
C SER A 35 -1.04 -6.69 -10.19
N GLU A 36 -2.24 -6.11 -10.11
CA GLU A 36 -2.76 -5.23 -11.18
C GLU A 36 -1.99 -3.91 -11.27
N ASP A 37 -1.38 -3.46 -10.18
CA ASP A 37 -0.57 -2.23 -10.14
C ASP A 37 0.89 -2.48 -10.58
N VAL A 38 1.30 -3.74 -10.67
CA VAL A 38 2.64 -4.13 -11.13
C VAL A 38 2.59 -4.39 -12.62
N LEU A 39 2.51 -3.31 -13.40
CA LEU A 39 2.50 -3.36 -14.85
C LEU A 39 3.57 -2.44 -15.47
N THR A 40 3.92 -2.73 -16.70
CA THR A 40 4.74 -1.85 -17.55
C THR A 40 3.98 -1.52 -18.82
N TYR A 41 4.33 -0.41 -19.46
CA TYR A 41 3.80 -0.06 -20.77
C TYR A 41 4.81 -0.44 -21.85
N ASP A 42 4.33 -1.03 -22.94
CA ASP A 42 5.17 -1.30 -24.11
C ASP A 42 5.34 -0.05 -25.00
N ASP A 43 6.07 -0.18 -26.10
CA ASP A 43 6.33 0.92 -27.03
C ASP A 43 5.06 1.48 -27.72
N ASN A 44 3.95 0.74 -27.69
CA ASN A 44 2.65 1.15 -28.21
C ASN A 44 1.75 1.77 -27.13
N GLY A 45 2.19 1.74 -25.87
CA GLY A 45 1.41 2.20 -24.71
C GLY A 45 0.42 1.17 -24.19
N ASP A 46 0.55 -0.11 -24.58
CA ASP A 46 -0.30 -1.18 -24.10
C ASP A 46 0.20 -1.72 -22.74
N GLU A 47 -0.73 -2.14 -21.89
CA GLU A 47 -0.44 -2.69 -20.55
C GLU A 47 0.16 -4.09 -20.63
N VAL A 48 1.32 -4.27 -20.00
CA VAL A 48 2.01 -5.56 -19.86
C VAL A 48 2.06 -5.95 -18.38
N TYR A 49 1.21 -6.92 -18.03
CA TYR A 49 1.14 -7.50 -16.68
C TYR A 49 2.34 -8.41 -16.42
N GLN A 50 2.84 -8.37 -15.18
CA GLN A 50 3.99 -9.15 -14.77
C GLN A 50 3.58 -10.53 -14.21
N SER A 51 4.54 -11.46 -14.15
CA SER A 51 4.30 -12.77 -13.53
C SER A 51 4.07 -12.66 -12.02
N ASP A 52 3.40 -13.66 -11.45
CA ASP A 52 3.13 -13.71 -10.00
C ASP A 52 4.40 -13.57 -9.15
N GLU A 53 5.52 -14.17 -9.59
CA GLU A 53 6.82 -14.07 -8.91
C GLU A 53 7.34 -12.62 -8.89
N VAL A 54 7.26 -11.92 -10.03
CA VAL A 54 7.68 -10.52 -10.13
C VAL A 54 6.75 -9.62 -9.30
N CYS A 55 5.44 -9.85 -9.37
CA CYS A 55 4.47 -9.12 -8.56
C CYS A 55 4.75 -9.29 -7.06
N GLN A 56 5.02 -10.52 -6.63
CA GLN A 56 5.35 -10.81 -5.23
C GLN A 56 6.65 -10.10 -4.80
N ASP A 57 7.71 -10.17 -5.61
CA ASP A 57 8.98 -9.54 -5.29
C ASP A 57 8.84 -8.02 -5.23
N VAL A 58 8.17 -7.40 -6.20
CA VAL A 58 7.94 -5.95 -6.22
C VAL A 58 7.16 -5.53 -4.96
N LEU A 59 6.00 -6.12 -4.73
CA LEU A 59 5.12 -5.72 -3.62
C LEU A 59 5.75 -5.96 -2.25
N THR A 60 6.55 -7.02 -2.10
CA THR A 60 7.22 -7.31 -0.82
C THR A 60 8.42 -6.39 -0.60
N ASN A 61 9.04 -5.85 -1.65
CA ASN A 61 10.17 -4.92 -1.52
C ASN A 61 9.76 -3.44 -1.44
N LEU A 62 8.50 -3.08 -1.74
CA LEU A 62 8.01 -1.69 -1.65
C LEU A 62 8.23 -1.06 -0.25
N GLN A 63 8.18 -1.87 0.81
CA GLN A 63 8.38 -1.42 2.19
C GLN A 63 9.82 -0.96 2.50
N ASP A 64 10.80 -1.34 1.69
CA ASP A 64 12.20 -0.92 1.87
C ASP A 64 12.48 0.48 1.30
N TYR A 65 11.48 1.10 0.67
CA TYR A 65 11.58 2.44 0.11
C TYR A 65 11.16 3.49 1.15
N ASP A 66 12.13 3.95 1.95
CA ASP A 66 11.93 4.94 3.02
C ASP A 66 11.19 6.21 2.56
N HIS A 67 11.37 6.62 1.29
CA HIS A 67 10.75 7.84 0.75
C HIS A 67 9.21 7.78 0.73
N ILE A 68 8.60 6.59 0.63
CA ILE A 68 7.14 6.42 0.64
C ILE A 68 6.61 6.78 2.03
N HIS A 69 7.28 6.31 3.08
CA HIS A 69 6.93 6.65 4.44
C HIS A 69 7.11 8.13 4.73
N SER A 70 8.22 8.73 4.29
CA SER A 70 8.46 10.17 4.43
C SER A 70 7.38 11.00 3.74
N ALA A 71 7.03 10.68 2.49
CA ALA A 71 6.00 11.42 1.75
C ALA A 71 4.63 11.35 2.43
N ILE A 72 4.27 10.20 3.00
CA ILE A 72 3.01 10.04 3.75
C ILE A 72 3.04 10.89 5.03
N VAL A 73 4.15 10.90 5.77
CA VAL A 73 4.29 11.72 6.98
C VAL A 73 4.23 13.21 6.65
N ASP A 74 4.92 13.65 5.60
CA ASP A 74 4.90 15.04 5.14
C ASP A 74 3.47 15.49 4.75
N ALA A 75 2.70 14.61 4.10
CA ALA A 75 1.30 14.87 3.77
C ALA A 75 0.44 15.01 5.03
N ILE A 76 0.63 14.13 6.02
CA ILE A 76 -0.07 14.21 7.31
C ILE A 76 0.28 15.51 8.04
N ASP A 77 1.55 15.89 8.11
CA ASP A 77 2.00 17.10 8.77
C ASP A 77 1.45 18.36 8.08
N THR A 78 1.36 18.34 6.75
CA THR A 78 0.75 19.42 5.95
C THR A 78 -0.73 19.57 6.30
N GLU A 79 -1.52 18.49 6.21
CA GLU A 79 -2.96 18.51 6.51
C GLU A 79 -3.22 18.89 7.98
N LEU A 80 -2.39 18.40 8.90
CA LEU A 80 -2.45 18.75 10.31
C LEU A 80 -2.19 20.25 10.53
N GLY A 81 -1.23 20.82 9.81
CA GLY A 81 -0.92 22.25 9.84
C GLY A 81 -2.02 23.14 9.28
N GLU A 82 -2.85 22.64 8.35
CA GLU A 82 -4.03 23.36 7.86
C GLU A 82 -5.23 23.29 8.81
N CYS A 83 -5.28 22.25 9.66
CA CYS A 83 -6.38 22.02 10.61
C CYS A 83 -6.21 22.74 11.96
N LEU A 84 -4.98 23.12 12.34
CA LEU A 84 -4.64 23.77 13.62
C LEU A 84 -4.45 25.29 13.48
#